data_AF-A0A3D1BMT3-F1
#
_entry.id   AF-A0A3D1BMT3-F1
#
_cell.length_a   1.000
_cell.length_b   1.000
_cell.length_c   1.000
_cell.angle_alpha   90.00
_cell.angle_beta   90.00
_cell.angle_gamma   90.00
#
_symmetry.space_group_name_H-M   'P 1'
#
loop_
_entity.id
_entity.type
_entity.pdbx_description
1 polymer ?
#
loop_
_entity_poly.entity_id
_entity_poly.type
_entity_poly.pdbx_seq_one_letter_code
_entity_poly.pdbx_strand_id
1 'polypeptide(L)'
;MTESFNNGGFKTRPYEEIIAFVETELAANRGDVIHDTFAFLAEQMIELNKAKNTEIKGFLKWLEREAGCEIDDLTGKTAIKDYHESDFEALLNALRKNKQKLSIDPASRRFQEALEKHYNESISVLTLVKNKIKATDNLIDQIVYKLYNLTPEEIEIVGGKR
;
A
#
# COMPACT_ATOMS: atom_id res chain seq x y z
N MET A 1 -22.50 18.62 44.51
CA MET A 1 -22.09 19.72 43.62
C MET A 1 -20.77 19.30 43.01
N THR A 2 -20.80 18.48 41.95
CA THR A 2 -20.87 18.84 40.52
C THR A 2 -19.57 19.42 40.00
N GLU A 3 -18.78 18.56 39.35
CA GLU A 3 -17.86 18.88 38.25
C GLU A 3 -17.72 17.56 37.45
N SER A 4 -18.65 17.27 36.55
CA SER A 4 -18.58 17.61 35.12
C SER A 4 -17.42 16.91 34.40
N PHE A 5 -17.54 15.60 34.17
CA PHE A 5 -16.79 14.91 33.11
C PHE A 5 -17.35 15.36 31.76
N ASN A 6 -16.69 16.35 31.16
CA ASN A 6 -17.05 16.84 29.84
C ASN A 6 -16.45 15.93 28.76
N ASN A 7 -17.34 15.42 27.91
CA ASN A 7 -17.12 14.66 26.68
C ASN A 7 -15.93 15.17 25.86
N GLY A 8 -14.87 14.37 25.81
CA GLY A 8 -13.81 14.45 24.79
C GLY A 8 -14.12 13.51 23.64
N GLY A 9 -14.94 13.99 22.70
CA GLY A 9 -15.26 13.46 21.36
C GLY A 9 -14.84 12.03 21.01
N PHE A 10 -15.82 11.14 20.86
CA PHE A 10 -15.71 9.93 20.07
C PHE A 10 -15.25 10.29 18.64
N LYS A 11 -13.94 10.24 18.40
CA LYS A 11 -13.44 9.86 17.07
C LYS A 11 -13.44 8.34 17.06
N THR A 12 -14.62 7.75 16.86
CA THR A 12 -14.68 6.38 16.35
C THR A 12 -13.78 6.34 15.13
N ARG A 13 -12.80 5.42 15.12
CA ARG A 13 -11.99 5.25 13.90
C ARG A 13 -12.98 4.81 12.82
N PRO A 14 -12.89 5.30 11.57
CA PRO A 14 -13.86 4.94 10.52
C PRO A 14 -14.05 3.42 10.32
N TYR A 15 -13.06 2.62 10.72
CA TYR A 15 -13.14 1.15 10.72
C TYR A 15 -14.04 0.57 11.82
N GLU A 16 -14.11 1.20 12.99
CA GLU A 16 -14.93 0.73 14.12
C GLU A 16 -16.43 0.85 13.80
N GLU A 17 -16.82 1.88 13.04
CA GLU A 17 -18.20 2.06 12.58
C GLU A 17 -18.62 0.97 11.58
N ILE A 18 -17.72 0.61 10.66
CA ILE A 18 -17.97 -0.48 9.69
C ILE A 18 -18.07 -1.82 10.41
N ILE A 19 -17.23 -2.06 11.41
CA ILE A 19 -17.30 -3.30 12.21
C ILE A 19 -18.60 -3.38 13.00
N ALA A 20 -18.99 -2.30 13.68
CA ALA A 20 -20.25 -2.26 14.43
C ALA A 20 -21.48 -2.44 13.52
N PHE A 21 -21.43 -1.88 12.31
CA PHE A 21 -22.43 -2.13 11.27
C PHE A 21 -22.49 -3.62 10.92
N VAL A 22 -21.37 -4.23 10.54
CA VAL A 22 -21.30 -5.66 10.20
C VAL A 22 -21.81 -6.56 11.33
N GLU A 23 -21.45 -6.26 12.58
CA GLU A 23 -21.94 -7.01 13.75
C GLU A 23 -23.48 -6.92 13.89
N THR A 24 -24.05 -5.74 13.64
CA THR A 24 -25.50 -5.52 13.65
C THR A 24 -26.20 -6.32 12.55
N GLU A 25 -25.65 -6.29 11.33
CA GLU A 25 -26.18 -7.02 10.18
C GLU A 25 -26.07 -8.55 10.37
N LEU A 26 -24.97 -9.01 10.97
CA LEU A 26 -24.77 -10.41 11.36
C LEU A 26 -25.82 -10.89 12.36
N ALA A 27 -26.05 -10.13 13.43
CA ALA A 27 -27.07 -10.46 14.42
C ALA A 27 -28.49 -10.48 13.83
N ALA A 28 -28.73 -9.70 12.77
CA ALA A 28 -29.99 -9.68 12.03
C ALA A 28 -30.11 -10.81 10.96
N ASN A 29 -29.10 -11.70 10.85
CA ASN A 29 -29.03 -12.77 9.86
C ASN A 29 -29.14 -12.28 8.40
N ARG A 30 -28.66 -11.06 8.12
CA ARG A 30 -28.62 -10.43 6.79
C ARG A 30 -27.31 -10.73 6.07
N GLY A 31 -27.14 -12.01 5.72
CA GLY A 31 -25.94 -12.50 5.05
C GLY A 31 -25.68 -11.85 3.69
N ASP A 32 -26.73 -11.43 2.99
CA ASP A 32 -26.67 -10.68 1.73
C ASP A 32 -25.92 -9.36 1.87
N VAL A 33 -26.21 -8.58 2.91
CA VAL A 33 -25.55 -7.29 3.17
C VAL A 33 -24.05 -7.48 3.45
N ILE A 34 -23.69 -8.59 4.10
CA ILE A 34 -22.29 -8.92 4.39
C ILE A 34 -21.56 -9.32 3.11
N HIS A 35 -22.19 -10.15 2.25
CA HIS A 35 -21.64 -10.50 0.94
C HIS A 35 -21.43 -9.26 0.06
N ASP A 36 -22.38 -8.33 0.03
CA ASP A 36 -22.25 -7.06 -0.70
C ASP A 36 -21.09 -6.21 -0.14
N THR A 37 -20.92 -6.19 1.19
CA THR A 37 -19.80 -5.52 1.84
C THR A 37 -18.46 -6.14 1.42
N PHE A 38 -18.34 -7.48 1.38
CA PHE A 38 -17.14 -8.15 0.89
C PHE A 38 -16.87 -7.89 -0.58
N ALA A 39 -17.90 -7.91 -1.42
CA ALA A 39 -17.78 -7.59 -2.84
C ALA A 39 -17.22 -6.17 -3.02
N PHE A 40 -17.77 -5.20 -2.30
CA PHE A 40 -17.28 -3.83 -2.30
C PHE A 40 -15.81 -3.73 -1.84
N LEU A 41 -15.44 -4.38 -0.73
CA LEU A 41 -14.05 -4.34 -0.24
C LEU A 41 -13.07 -5.01 -1.21
N ALA A 42 -13.49 -6.10 -1.87
CA ALA A 42 -12.70 -6.76 -2.91
C ALA A 42 -12.50 -5.87 -4.14
N GLU A 43 -13.53 -5.17 -4.59
CA GLU A 43 -13.44 -4.17 -5.66
C GLU A 43 -12.46 -3.05 -5.29
N GLN A 44 -12.53 -2.54 -4.05
CA GLN A 44 -11.58 -1.53 -3.58
C GLN A 44 -10.14 -2.04 -3.56
N MET A 45 -9.91 -3.29 -3.14
CA MET A 45 -8.59 -3.92 -3.19
C MET A 45 -8.06 -4.04 -4.62
N ILE A 46 -8.92 -4.37 -5.59
CA ILE A 46 -8.56 -4.41 -7.01
C ILE A 46 -8.14 -3.02 -7.49
N GLU A 47 -8.93 -1.99 -7.24
CA GLU A 47 -8.64 -0.62 -7.68
C GLU A 47 -7.39 -0.04 -7.03
N LEU A 48 -7.18 -0.28 -5.72
CA LEU A 48 -5.97 0.14 -5.02
C LEU A 48 -4.72 -0.57 -5.58
N ASN A 49 -4.80 -1.87 -5.87
CA ASN A 49 -3.68 -2.59 -6.49
C ASN A 49 -3.42 -2.13 -7.93
N LYS A 50 -4.47 -1.80 -8.71
CA LYS A 50 -4.30 -1.17 -10.03
C LYS A 50 -3.60 0.18 -9.92
N ALA A 51 -3.98 1.03 -8.95
CA ALA A 51 -3.33 2.31 -8.72
C ALA A 51 -1.85 2.13 -8.36
N LYS A 52 -1.53 1.24 -7.42
CA LYS A 52 -0.15 0.88 -7.04
C LYS A 52 0.66 0.46 -8.26
N ASN A 53 0.14 -0.48 -9.05
CA ASN A 53 0.83 -1.00 -10.22
C ASN A 53 0.96 0.04 -11.34
N THR A 54 0.01 0.97 -11.45
CA THR A 54 0.06 2.07 -12.43
C THR A 54 1.17 3.05 -12.08
N GLU A 55 1.29 3.41 -10.81
CA GLU A 55 2.36 4.29 -10.32
C GLU A 55 3.75 3.68 -10.56
N ILE A 56 3.95 2.41 -10.15
CA ILE A 56 5.22 1.68 -10.39
C ILE A 56 5.55 1.66 -11.88
N LYS A 57 4.59 1.27 -12.74
CA LYS A 57 4.81 1.25 -14.20
C LYS A 57 5.10 2.64 -14.75
N GLY A 58 4.47 3.69 -14.22
CA GLY A 58 4.69 5.07 -14.63
C GLY A 58 6.11 5.52 -14.34
N PHE A 59 6.60 5.28 -13.12
CA PHE A 59 7.96 5.56 -12.71
C PHE A 59 8.99 4.82 -13.56
N LEU A 60 8.83 3.49 -13.72
CA LEU A 60 9.77 2.67 -14.49
C LEU A 60 9.83 3.10 -15.96
N LYS A 61 8.69 3.40 -16.59
CA LYS A 61 8.64 3.92 -17.97
C LYS A 61 9.29 5.29 -18.11
N TRP A 62 9.18 6.15 -17.09
CA TRP A 62 9.91 7.41 -17.07
C TRP A 62 11.42 7.15 -16.98
N LEU A 63 11.84 6.26 -16.08
CA LEU A 63 13.25 5.91 -15.91
C LEU A 63 13.86 5.30 -17.17
N GLU A 64 13.17 4.42 -17.88
CA GLU A 64 13.63 3.85 -19.17
C GLU A 64 13.85 4.93 -20.23
N ARG A 65 12.96 5.93 -20.29
CA ARG A 65 13.08 7.07 -21.22
C ARG A 65 14.28 7.94 -20.90
N GLU A 66 14.51 8.25 -19.63
CA GLU A 66 15.67 9.04 -19.20
C GLU A 66 16.98 8.25 -19.35
N ALA A 67 16.97 6.95 -19.03
CA ALA A 67 18.11 6.05 -19.15
C ALA A 67 18.49 5.75 -20.62
N GLY A 68 17.52 5.81 -21.53
CA GLY A 68 17.69 5.46 -22.94
C GLY A 68 17.89 3.96 -23.19
N CYS A 69 17.42 3.10 -22.27
CA CYS A 69 17.46 1.65 -22.40
C CYS A 69 16.32 0.99 -21.61
N GLU A 70 15.99 -0.26 -21.92
CA GLU A 70 15.01 -1.04 -21.16
C GLU A 70 15.60 -1.50 -19.82
N ILE A 71 14.78 -1.51 -18.76
CA ILE A 71 15.23 -1.97 -17.44
C ILE A 71 15.57 -3.46 -17.46
N ASP A 72 14.94 -4.25 -18.34
CA ASP A 72 15.17 -5.68 -18.43
C ASP A 72 16.58 -6.06 -18.92
N ASP A 73 17.30 -5.13 -19.55
CA ASP A 73 18.69 -5.27 -19.99
C ASP A 73 19.72 -4.90 -18.91
N LEU A 74 19.27 -4.36 -17.78
CA LEU A 74 20.13 -3.88 -16.70
C LEU A 74 20.47 -5.00 -15.69
N THR A 75 21.72 -5.00 -15.25
CA THR A 75 22.14 -5.82 -14.11
C THR A 75 21.46 -5.30 -12.85
N GLY A 76 20.85 -6.19 -12.06
CA GLY A 76 20.11 -5.80 -10.85
C GLY A 76 18.70 -5.26 -11.12
N LYS A 77 18.11 -5.57 -12.29
CA LYS A 77 16.77 -5.13 -12.68
C LYS A 77 15.66 -5.33 -11.64
N THR A 78 15.71 -6.39 -10.84
CA THR A 78 14.73 -6.60 -9.76
C THR A 78 14.79 -5.46 -8.74
N ALA A 79 15.99 -5.04 -8.30
CA ALA A 79 16.14 -3.92 -7.38
C ALA A 79 15.66 -2.59 -7.97
N ILE A 80 15.79 -2.42 -9.30
CA ILE A 80 15.27 -1.24 -10.01
C ILE A 80 13.74 -1.30 -10.09
N LYS A 81 13.17 -2.45 -10.46
CA LYS A 81 11.72 -2.68 -10.53
C LYS A 81 11.04 -2.54 -9.15
N ASP A 82 11.72 -2.99 -8.12
CA ASP A 82 11.28 -2.95 -6.72
C ASP A 82 11.87 -1.74 -5.96
N TYR A 83 12.15 -0.62 -6.65
CA TYR A 83 12.72 0.59 -6.04
C TYR A 83 11.97 1.06 -4.78
N HIS A 84 10.65 0.86 -4.77
CA HIS A 84 9.73 1.21 -3.70
C HIS A 84 9.79 0.30 -2.45
N GLU A 85 10.62 -0.74 -2.48
CA GLU A 85 10.91 -1.63 -1.34
C GLU A 85 12.31 -1.38 -0.76
N SER A 86 13.06 -0.42 -1.30
CA SER A 86 14.41 -0.06 -0.87
C SER A 86 14.55 1.46 -0.76
N ASP A 87 15.73 1.93 -0.35
CA ASP A 87 16.02 3.36 -0.31
C ASP A 87 16.52 3.90 -1.67
N PHE A 88 16.57 5.23 -1.76
CA PHE A 88 17.02 5.93 -2.96
C PHE A 88 18.45 5.56 -3.35
N GLU A 89 19.34 5.36 -2.37
CA GLU A 89 20.74 5.01 -2.60
C GLU A 89 20.87 3.63 -3.24
N ALA A 90 20.05 2.66 -2.84
CA ALA A 90 20.01 1.34 -3.47
C ALA A 90 19.64 1.44 -4.96
N LEU A 91 18.62 2.25 -5.30
CA LEU A 91 18.23 2.50 -6.68
C LEU A 91 19.37 3.18 -7.47
N LEU A 92 19.96 4.25 -6.92
CA LEU A 92 21.04 5.00 -7.58
C LEU A 92 22.27 4.11 -7.80
N ASN A 93 22.63 3.28 -6.83
CA ASN A 93 23.73 2.33 -6.94
C ASN A 93 23.45 1.24 -7.98
N ALA A 94 22.21 0.76 -8.10
CA ALA A 94 21.82 -0.17 -9.17
C ALA A 94 22.00 0.47 -10.56
N LEU A 95 21.64 1.74 -10.73
CA LEU A 95 21.84 2.47 -11.99
C LEU A 95 23.33 2.70 -12.29
N ARG A 96 24.12 3.10 -11.29
CA ARG A 96 25.58 3.32 -11.44
C ARG A 96 26.32 2.06 -11.92
N LYS A 97 25.91 0.87 -11.49
CA LYS A 97 26.47 -0.41 -11.97
C LYS A 97 26.29 -0.61 -13.47
N ASN A 98 25.31 0.07 -14.07
CA ASN A 98 24.97 -0.03 -15.48
C ASN A 98 25.41 1.19 -16.30
N LYS A 99 26.25 2.08 -15.77
CA LYS A 99 26.64 3.37 -16.41
C LYS A 99 27.06 3.28 -17.88
N GLN A 100 27.63 2.16 -18.33
CA GLN A 100 28.08 1.98 -19.72
C GLN A 100 26.92 1.68 -20.70
N LYS A 101 25.76 1.26 -20.19
CA LYS A 101 24.55 0.97 -20.97
C LYS A 101 23.59 2.16 -21.01
N LEU A 102 23.77 3.11 -20.11
CA LEU A 102 22.89 4.27 -19.97
C LEU A 102 23.31 5.35 -20.96
N SER A 103 22.33 5.99 -21.58
CA SER A 103 22.55 7.15 -22.47
C SER A 103 22.89 8.43 -21.70
N ILE A 104 22.77 8.38 -20.38
CA ILE A 104 22.99 9.48 -19.44
C ILE A 104 24.02 9.08 -18.39
N ASP A 105 24.72 10.06 -17.83
CA ASP A 105 25.64 9.83 -16.71
C ASP A 105 24.89 9.78 -15.37
N PRO A 106 24.85 8.64 -14.66
CA PRO A 106 24.21 8.52 -13.35
C PRO A 106 24.88 9.34 -12.25
N ALA A 107 26.14 9.74 -12.46
CA ALA A 107 26.85 10.64 -11.54
C ALA A 107 26.52 12.11 -11.78
N SER A 108 25.86 12.44 -12.89
CA SER A 108 25.50 13.82 -13.21
C SER A 108 24.47 14.37 -12.22
N ARG A 109 24.72 15.59 -11.74
CA ARG A 109 23.83 16.29 -10.81
C ARG A 109 22.41 16.42 -11.37
N ARG A 110 22.28 16.80 -12.64
CA ARG A 110 21.00 16.97 -13.32
C ARG A 110 20.16 15.69 -13.27
N PHE A 111 20.76 14.53 -13.54
CA PHE A 111 20.05 13.27 -13.49
C PHE A 111 19.68 12.89 -12.05
N GLN A 112 20.60 13.04 -11.10
CA GLN A 112 20.31 12.72 -9.69
C GLN A 112 19.17 13.57 -9.12
N GLU A 113 19.17 14.89 -9.38
CA GLU A 113 18.08 15.77 -8.94
C GLU A 113 16.73 15.39 -9.56
N ALA A 114 16.71 15.02 -10.85
CA ALA A 114 15.50 14.54 -11.52
C ALA A 114 15.03 13.20 -10.95
N LEU A 115 15.95 12.25 -10.75
CA LEU A 115 15.68 10.93 -10.19
C LEU A 115 15.14 11.03 -8.77
N GLU A 116 15.76 11.84 -7.91
CA GLU A 116 15.33 12.03 -6.53
C GLU A 116 13.94 12.65 -6.47
N LYS A 117 13.66 13.66 -7.30
CA LYS A 117 12.34 14.27 -7.38
C LYS A 117 11.27 13.25 -7.76
N HIS A 118 11.44 12.54 -8.88
CA HIS A 118 10.47 11.55 -9.35
C HIS A 118 10.34 10.36 -8.39
N TYR A 119 11.44 9.95 -7.74
CA TYR A 119 11.43 8.92 -6.71
C TYR A 119 10.57 9.35 -5.53
N ASN A 120 10.79 10.54 -4.97
CA ASN A 120 10.04 11.06 -3.82
C ASN A 120 8.55 11.25 -4.14
N GLU A 121 8.22 11.77 -5.32
CA GLU A 121 6.84 11.86 -5.81
C GLU A 121 6.19 10.47 -5.88
N SER A 122 6.89 9.49 -6.44
CA SER A 122 6.36 8.14 -6.57
C SER A 122 6.20 7.42 -5.22
N ILE A 123 7.19 7.52 -4.33
CA ILE A 123 7.16 6.95 -2.98
C ILE A 123 6.01 7.52 -2.16
N SER A 124 5.74 8.83 -2.27
CA SER A 124 4.65 9.45 -1.53
C SER A 124 3.28 8.94 -1.99
N VAL A 125 3.07 8.76 -3.31
CA VAL A 125 1.86 8.11 -3.85
C VAL A 125 1.77 6.66 -3.39
N LEU A 126 2.85 5.88 -3.55
CA LEU A 126 2.87 4.46 -3.18
C LEU A 126 2.64 4.24 -1.69
N THR A 127 3.20 5.10 -0.83
CA THR A 127 2.98 5.04 0.62
C THR A 127 1.51 5.21 0.96
N LEU A 128 0.85 6.21 0.35
CA LEU A 128 -0.58 6.42 0.56
C LEU A 128 -1.41 5.21 0.11
N VAL A 129 -1.12 4.67 -1.08
CA VAL A 129 -1.86 3.52 -1.63
C VAL A 129 -1.61 2.25 -0.81
N LYS A 130 -0.35 1.96 -0.44
CA LYS A 130 0.00 0.82 0.41
C LYS A 130 -0.69 0.88 1.77
N ASN A 131 -0.80 2.07 2.37
CA ASN A 131 -1.51 2.25 3.63
C ASN A 131 -3.01 1.96 3.50
N LYS A 132 -3.64 2.36 2.39
CA LYS A 132 -5.05 2.05 2.11
C LYS A 132 -5.27 0.55 1.88
N ILE A 133 -4.38 -0.10 1.14
CA ILE A 133 -4.42 -1.56 0.93
C ILE A 133 -4.35 -2.27 2.27
N LYS A 134 -3.35 -1.95 3.10
CA LYS A 134 -3.18 -2.55 4.43
C LYS A 134 -4.39 -2.32 5.33
N ALA A 135 -4.98 -1.12 5.29
CA ALA A 135 -6.15 -0.84 6.11
C ALA A 135 -7.41 -1.60 5.65
N THR A 136 -7.56 -1.80 4.34
CA THR A 136 -8.67 -2.58 3.76
C THR A 136 -8.51 -4.07 4.07
N ASP A 137 -7.28 -4.59 3.97
CA ASP A 137 -6.90 -5.95 4.35
C ASP A 137 -7.21 -6.23 5.83
N ASN A 138 -6.77 -5.34 6.73
CA ASN A 138 -7.08 -5.42 8.16
C ASN A 138 -8.59 -5.34 8.46
N LEU A 139 -9.36 -4.60 7.65
CA LEU A 139 -10.81 -4.51 7.81
C LEU A 139 -11.47 -5.83 7.39
N ILE A 140 -11.04 -6.40 6.25
CA ILE A 140 -11.48 -7.71 5.78
C ILE A 140 -11.20 -8.78 6.84
N ASP A 141 -9.99 -8.83 7.39
CA ASP A 141 -9.63 -9.78 8.45
C ASP A 141 -10.55 -9.67 9.66
N GLN A 142 -10.82 -8.45 10.13
CA GLN A 142 -11.71 -8.23 11.26
C GLN A 142 -13.14 -8.71 10.98
N ILE A 143 -13.66 -8.47 9.78
CA ILE A 143 -14.98 -8.96 9.37
C ILE A 143 -14.98 -10.50 9.33
N VAL A 144 -13.93 -11.12 8.79
CA VAL A 144 -13.77 -12.59 8.74
C VAL A 144 -13.73 -13.19 10.14
N TYR A 145 -12.95 -12.60 11.06
CA TYR A 145 -12.88 -13.08 12.45
C TYR A 145 -14.24 -13.05 13.13
N LYS A 146 -15.05 -12.02 12.88
CA LYS A 146 -16.42 -11.92 13.41
C LYS A 146 -17.36 -12.93 12.76
N LEU A 147 -17.26 -13.15 11.46
CA LEU A 147 -18.07 -14.15 10.77
C LEU A 147 -17.89 -15.57 11.33
N TYR A 148 -16.65 -15.92 11.65
CA TYR A 148 -16.31 -17.24 12.17
C TYR A 148 -16.29 -17.29 13.71
N ASN A 149 -16.66 -16.20 14.39
CA ASN A 149 -16.63 -16.06 15.85
C ASN A 149 -15.28 -16.48 16.47
N LEU A 150 -14.16 -16.09 15.85
CA LEU A 150 -12.84 -16.45 16.35
C LEU A 150 -12.57 -15.82 17.72
N THR A 151 -11.97 -16.61 18.61
CA THR A 151 -11.46 -16.09 19.88
C THR A 151 -10.17 -15.29 19.67
N PRO A 152 -9.77 -14.43 20.64
CA PRO A 152 -8.48 -13.74 20.56
C PRO A 152 -7.29 -14.68 20.33
N GLU A 153 -7.33 -15.87 20.94
CA GLU A 153 -6.30 -16.89 20.77
C GLU A 153 -6.25 -17.43 19.33
N GLU A 154 -7.41 -17.67 18.71
CA GLU A 154 -7.50 -18.11 17.31
C GLU A 154 -7.06 -17.00 16.34
N ILE A 155 -7.37 -15.74 16.63
CA ILE A 155 -6.92 -14.58 15.86
C ILE A 155 -5.40 -14.45 15.91
N GLU A 156 -4.77 -14.67 17.05
CA GLU A 156 -3.30 -14.64 17.17
C GLU A 156 -2.64 -15.74 16.33
N ILE A 157 -3.24 -16.94 16.28
CA ILE A 157 -2.76 -18.06 15.48
C ILE A 157 -2.90 -17.77 13.98
N VAL A 158 -4.04 -17.23 13.54
CA VAL A 158 -4.36 -17.01 12.12
C VAL A 158 -3.73 -15.72 11.56
N GLY A 159 -3.71 -14.65 12.35
CA GLY A 159 -3.23 -13.32 11.95
C GLY A 159 -1.71 -13.19 11.83
N GLY A 160 -0.95 -14.29 12.00
CA GLY A 160 0.48 -14.34 11.72
C GLY A 160 1.35 -13.43 12.60
N LYS A 161 0.81 -12.90 13.71
CA LYS A 161 1.59 -12.15 14.71
C LYS A 161 2.48 -13.13 15.48
N ARG A 162 3.67 -13.38 14.95
CA ARG A 162 4.79 -13.97 15.69
C ARG A 162 5.80 -12.90 16.05
#